data_AF-J2P523-F1
#
_entry.id   AF-J2P523-F1
#
_cell.length_a   1.000
_cell.length_b   1.000
_cell.length_c   1.000
_cell.angle_alpha   90.00
_cell.angle_beta   90.00
_cell.angle_gamma   90.00
#
_symmetry.space_group_name_H-M   'P 1'
#
loop_
_entity.id
_entity.type
_entity.pdbx_description
1 polymer ?
#
loop_
_entity_poly.entity_id
_entity_poly.type
_entity_poly.pdbx_seq_one_letter_code
_entity_poly.pdbx_strand_id
1 'polypeptide(L)' 'MSTSTKIRGRQNGPTRAEVAAAYERLRIAAISGSVQANAALIALAERRLLLSTEVFVA' A
#
# COMPACT_ATOMS: atom_id res chain seq x y z
N MET A 1 13.66 -36.86 5.82
CA MET A 1 12.87 -35.72 6.32
C MET A 1 12.24 -35.01 5.12
N SER A 2 10.91 -35.02 4.99
CA SER A 2 10.21 -34.42 3.84
C SER A 2 9.89 -32.95 4.13
N THR A 3 10.55 -32.04 3.44
CA THR A 3 10.26 -30.60 3.48
C THR A 3 9.09 -30.30 2.54
N SER A 4 7.87 -30.39 3.06
CA SER A 4 6.67 -29.94 2.35
C SER A 4 6.70 -28.41 2.21
N THR A 5 7.12 -27.92 1.05
CA THR A 5 6.95 -26.51 0.67
C THR A 5 5.47 -26.25 0.46
N LYS A 6 4.79 -25.73 1.50
CA LYS A 6 3.42 -25.22 1.37
C LYS A 6 3.41 -24.16 0.27
N ILE A 7 2.87 -24.53 -0.89
CA ILE A 7 2.62 -23.61 -2.00
C ILE A 7 1.61 -22.58 -1.45
N ARG A 8 2.07 -21.34 -1.22
CA ARG A 8 1.16 -20.26 -0.86
C ARG A 8 0.18 -20.11 -2.02
N GLY A 9 -1.12 -20.20 -1.74
CA GLY A 9 -2.16 -19.96 -2.75
C GLY A 9 -2.04 -18.57 -3.35
N ARG A 10 -2.75 -18.31 -4.45
CA ARG A 10 -2.83 -16.97 -5.06
C ARG A 10 -3.24 -15.98 -3.97
N GLN A 11 -2.39 -14.98 -3.72
CA GLN A 11 -2.78 -13.85 -2.87
C GLN A 11 -3.96 -13.17 -3.57
N ASN A 12 -5.11 -13.13 -2.89
CA ASN A 12 -6.25 -12.37 -3.38
C ASN A 12 -5.80 -10.90 -3.45
N GLY A 13 -5.90 -10.33 -4.65
CA GLY A 13 -5.69 -8.90 -4.82
C GLY A 13 -6.70 -8.12 -3.94
N PRO A 14 -6.37 -6.88 -3.57
CA PRO A 14 -7.24 -6.07 -2.76
C PRO A 14 -8.59 -5.88 -3.45
N THR A 15 -9.65 -6.08 -2.69
CA THR A 15 -11.03 -5.82 -3.12
C THR A 15 -11.25 -4.31 -3.28
N ARG A 16 -12.25 -3.92 -4.08
CA ARG A 16 -12.62 -2.51 -4.23
C ARG A 16 -12.96 -1.84 -2.90
N ALA A 17 -13.58 -2.59 -1.98
CA ALA A 17 -13.91 -2.10 -0.64
C ALA A 17 -12.64 -1.80 0.19
N GLU A 18 -11.62 -2.66 0.12
CA GLU A 18 -10.34 -2.45 0.79
C GLU A 18 -9.57 -1.26 0.21
N VAL A 19 -9.61 -1.09 -1.12
CA VAL A 19 -8.99 0.08 -1.79
C VAL A 19 -9.67 1.38 -1.35
N ALA A 20 -11.00 1.40 -1.31
CA ALA A 20 -11.76 2.58 -0.85
C ALA A 20 -11.45 2.90 0.62
N ALA A 21 -11.42 1.88 1.48
CA ALA A 21 -11.07 2.06 2.89
C ALA A 21 -9.63 2.57 3.08
N ALA A 22 -8.67 2.08 2.28
CA ALA A 22 -7.29 2.55 2.32
C ALA A 22 -7.16 4.02 1.87
N TYR A 23 -7.91 4.42 0.84
CA TYR A 23 -7.94 5.81 0.38
C TYR A 23 -8.47 6.76 1.45
N GLU A 24 -9.55 6.39 2.14
CA GLU A 24 -10.09 7.21 3.23
C GLU A 24 -9.11 7.36 4.41
N ARG A 25 -8.37 6.30 4.76
CA ARG A 25 -7.32 6.39 5.79
C ARG A 25 -6.20 7.35 5.39
N LEU A 26 -5.75 7.29 4.13
CA LEU A 26 -4.76 8.22 3.60
C LEU A 26 -5.27 9.66 3.62
N ARG A 27 -6.54 9.87 3.26
CA ARG A 27 -7.18 11.19 3.28
C ARG A 27 -7.25 11.77 4.70
N ILE A 28 -7.66 10.97 5.68
CA ILE A 28 -7.72 11.40 7.08
C ILE A 28 -6.32 11.76 7.60
N ALA A 29 -5.31 10.93 7.30
CA ALA A 29 -3.92 11.20 7.69
C ALA A 29 -3.34 12.45 6.99
N ALA A 30 -3.73 12.70 5.74
CA ALA A 30 -3.34 13.90 5.01
C ALA A 30 -3.97 15.16 5.64
N ILE A 31 -5.25 15.09 6.01
CA ILE A 31 -5.96 16.18 6.71
C ILE A 31 -5.31 16.47 8.07
N SER A 32 -4.84 15.45 8.77
CA SER A 32 -4.11 15.63 10.04
C SER A 32 -2.68 16.17 9.85
N GLY A 33 -2.27 16.51 8.62
CA GLY A 33 -0.96 17.10 8.32
C GLY A 33 0.17 16.11 8.04
N SER A 34 -0.12 14.82 7.81
CA SER A 34 0.94 13.85 7.47
C SER A 34 1.48 14.12 6.05
N VAL A 35 2.76 14.50 5.98
CA VAL A 35 3.48 14.73 4.72
C VAL A 35 3.54 13.46 3.87
N GLN A 36 3.71 12.30 4.52
CA GLN A 36 3.78 10.99 3.84
C GLN A 36 2.44 10.62 3.19
N ALA A 37 1.31 10.91 3.86
CA ALA A 37 -0.01 10.65 3.31
C ALA A 37 -0.31 11.56 2.10
N ASN A 38 0.08 12.84 2.19
CA ASN A 38 -0.01 13.77 1.06
C ASN A 38 0.85 13.30 -0.13
N ALA A 39 2.10 12.89 0.11
CA ALA A 39 2.97 12.35 -0.93
C ALA A 39 2.40 11.08 -1.59
N ALA A 40 1.81 10.17 -0.80
CA ALA A 40 1.17 8.96 -1.31
C ALA A 40 -0.05 9.28 -2.20
N LEU A 41 -0.87 10.26 -1.81
CA LEU A 41 -2.01 10.70 -2.62
C LEU A 41 -1.58 11.37 -3.93
N ILE A 42 -0.52 12.18 -3.89
CA ILE A 42 0.05 12.81 -5.10
C ILE A 42 0.59 11.74 -6.06
N ALA A 43 1.37 10.78 -5.56
CA ALA A 43 1.89 9.70 -6.39
C ALA A 43 0.79 8.83 -7.02
N LEU A 44 -0.30 8.59 -6.28
CA LEU A 44 -1.48 7.90 -6.78
C LEU A 44 -2.19 8.70 -7.88
N ALA A 45 -2.34 10.02 -7.71
CA ALA A 45 -2.94 10.91 -8.70
C ALA A 45 -2.10 11.01 -9.99
N GLU A 46 -0.77 11.03 -9.86
CA GLU A 46 0.17 11.05 -10.98
C GLU A 46 0.27 9.71 -11.73
N ARG A 47 -0.41 8.65 -11.27
CA ARG A 47 -0.24 7.26 -11.75
C ARG A 47 1.23 6.80 -11.78
N ARG A 48 2.10 7.45 -11.01
CA ARG A 48 3.45 6.96 -10.77
C ARG A 48 3.31 5.77 -9.85
N LEU A 49 3.38 4.56 -10.42
CA LEU A 49 3.56 3.32 -9.67
C LEU A 49 4.72 3.56 -8.70
N LEU A 50 4.40 3.66 -7.40
CA LEU A 50 5.35 3.82 -6.31
C LEU A 50 6.25 2.59 -6.30
N LEU A 51 7.33 2.65 -7.07
CA LEU A 51 8.41 1.68 -7.05
C LEU A 51 9.20 1.88 -5.76
N SER A 52 9.02 0.92 -4.87
CA SER A 52 9.84 0.52 -3.72
C SER A 52 10.13 1.55 -2.64
N THR A 53 9.27 1.58 -1.61
CA THR A 53 9.55 2.15 -0.29
C THR A 53 10.37 1.20 0.61
N GLU A 54 11.31 0.43 0.06
CA GLU A 54 12.24 -0.40 0.85
C GLU A 54 13.51 0.33 1.30
N VAL A 55 13.64 1.66 1.11
CA VAL A 55 14.96 2.33 1.23
C VAL A 55 15.10 3.32 2.40
N PHE A 56 14.10 3.55 3.27
CA PHE A 56 14.29 4.46 4.42
C PHE A 56 13.90 3.85 5.77
N VAL A 57 14.51 2.70 6.07
CA VAL A 57 14.98 2.37 7.43
C VAL A 57 16.46 2.05 7.30
N ALA A 58 17.30 3.04 7.64
CA ALA A 58 18.71 2.90 7.97
C ALA A 58 19.01 3.91 9.09
#